data_AF-A0A1K1MNG1-F1
#
_entry.id   AF-A0A1K1MNG1-F1
#
_cell.length_a   1.000
_cell.length_b   1.000
_cell.length_c   1.000
_cell.angle_alpha   90.00
_cell.angle_beta   90.00
_cell.angle_gamma   90.00
#
_symmetry.space_group_name_H-M   'P 1'
#
loop_
_entity.id
_entity.type
_entity.pdbx_description
1 polymer ?
#
loop_
_entity_poly.entity_id
_entity_poly.type
_entity_poly.pdbx_seq_one_letter_code
_entity_poly.pdbx_strand_id
1 'polypeptide(L)'
;MKFTLTVKKKLSNVEFGAAEPCTNVSPDGSFEADSLPFARRDCNAYVRAWCEGHGLKMRTQKDWAKNMRTKALEKQVMVQNGDKPETYVFVLEG
;
A
#
# COMPACT_ATOMS: atom_id res chain seq x y z
N MET A 1 -18.85 -2.91 1.82
CA MET A 1 -18.38 -1.53 2.06
C MET A 1 -17.32 -1.19 1.02
N LYS A 2 -17.27 0.05 0.54
CA LYS A 2 -16.27 0.48 -0.46
C LYS A 2 -15.00 0.93 0.26
N PHE A 3 -13.87 0.39 -0.15
CA PHE A 3 -12.53 0.77 0.32
C PHE A 3 -11.70 1.27 -0.85
N THR A 4 -10.66 2.05 -0.55
CA THR A 4 -9.68 2.53 -1.53
C THR A 4 -8.28 2.18 -1.04
N LEU A 5 -7.46 1.63 -1.95
CA LEU A 5 -6.06 1.33 -1.72
C LEU A 5 -5.19 2.23 -2.60
N THR A 6 -4.39 3.07 -1.96
CA THR A 6 -3.37 3.90 -2.64
C THR A 6 -1.96 3.53 -2.17
N VAL A 7 -0.97 3.94 -2.94
CA VAL A 7 0.45 3.74 -2.64
C VAL A 7 1.20 5.06 -2.81
N LYS A 8 2.13 5.34 -1.90
CA LYS A 8 3.05 6.49 -1.99
C LYS A 8 4.48 6.03 -1.73
N LYS A 9 5.43 6.55 -2.50
CA LYS A 9 6.86 6.29 -2.28
C LYS A 9 7.38 7.13 -1.12
N LYS A 10 8.10 6.52 -0.18
CA LYS A 10 8.82 7.25 0.87
C LYS A 10 10.11 7.82 0.30
N LEU A 11 10.25 9.14 0.28
CA LEU A 11 11.43 9.83 -0.27
C LEU A 11 12.48 10.10 0.82
N SER A 12 12.02 10.43 2.03
CA SER A 12 12.87 10.61 3.20
C SER A 12 12.13 10.21 4.48
N ASN A 13 12.69 10.48 5.65
CA ASN A 13 11.99 10.21 6.92
C ASN A 13 10.76 11.09 7.13
N VAL A 14 10.65 12.21 6.41
CA VAL A 14 9.58 13.20 6.55
C VAL A 14 8.85 13.48 5.24
N GLU A 15 9.39 13.08 4.09
CA GLU A 15 8.81 13.33 2.78
C GLU A 15 8.30 12.06 2.10
N PHE A 16 7.14 12.19 1.48
CA PHE A 16 6.48 11.16 0.69
C PHE A 16 6.14 11.73 -0.68
N GLY A 17 6.24 10.90 -1.72
CA GLY A 17 5.77 11.24 -3.06
C GLY A 17 4.24 11.34 -3.11
N ALA A 18 3.73 11.67 -4.31
CA ALA A 18 2.30 11.68 -4.56
C ALA A 18 1.68 10.30 -4.30
N ALA A 19 0.48 10.29 -3.75
CA ALA A 19 -0.30 9.07 -3.61
C ALA A 19 -0.92 8.71 -4.95
N GLU A 20 -0.77 7.45 -5.35
CA GLU A 20 -1.29 6.90 -6.59
C GLU A 20 -2.21 5.72 -6.28
N PRO A 21 -3.29 5.52 -7.06
CA PRO A 21 -4.16 4.37 -6.87
C PRO A 21 -3.40 3.06 -7.14
N CYS A 22 -3.68 2.02 -6.37
CA CYS A 22 -3.22 0.67 -6.71
C CYS A 22 -4.03 0.14 -7.89
N THR A 23 -3.58 0.43 -9.11
CA THR A 23 -4.29 0.14 -10.36
C THR A 23 -4.50 -1.35 -10.65
N ASN A 24 -3.77 -2.22 -9.96
CA ASN A 24 -3.98 -3.66 -9.99
C ASN A 24 -5.23 -4.12 -9.23
N VAL A 25 -5.87 -3.23 -8.48
CA VAL A 25 -7.17 -3.45 -7.83
C VAL A 25 -8.29 -3.03 -8.78
N SER A 26 -8.23 -1.77 -9.22
CA SER A 26 -9.14 -1.11 -10.16
C SER A 26 -8.51 0.22 -10.60
N PRO A 27 -9.02 0.90 -11.65
CA PRO A 27 -8.40 2.14 -12.14
C PRO A 27 -8.28 3.26 -11.09
N ASP A 28 -9.20 3.34 -10.12
CA ASP A 28 -9.19 4.31 -9.02
C ASP A 28 -8.68 3.70 -7.69
N GLY A 29 -8.24 2.45 -7.70
CA GLY A 29 -7.77 1.73 -6.51
C GLY A 29 -8.88 1.30 -5.56
N SER A 30 -10.16 1.45 -5.95
CA SER A 30 -11.29 1.08 -5.11
C SER A 30 -11.73 -0.38 -5.26
N PHE A 31 -12.25 -0.95 -4.18
CA PHE A 31 -12.79 -2.32 -4.13
C PHE A 31 -13.83 -2.47 -3.02
N GLU A 32 -14.59 -3.55 -3.06
CA GLU A 32 -15.58 -3.86 -2.03
C GLU A 32 -15.11 -4.99 -1.13
N ALA A 33 -15.40 -4.86 0.17
CA ALA A 33 -15.23 -5.92 1.15
C ALA A 33 -16.32 -5.87 2.22
N ASP A 34 -16.58 -7.02 2.86
CA ASP A 34 -17.63 -7.14 3.88
C ASP A 34 -17.31 -6.37 5.16
N SER A 35 -16.02 -6.21 5.49
CA SER A 35 -15.56 -5.46 6.67
C SER A 35 -14.08 -5.07 6.57
N LEU A 36 -13.63 -4.18 7.45
CA LEU A 36 -12.23 -3.74 7.53
C LEU A 36 -11.22 -4.88 7.74
N PRO A 37 -11.47 -5.91 8.58
CA PRO A 37 -10.64 -7.11 8.63
C PRO A 37 -10.47 -7.82 7.29
N PHE A 38 -11.55 -8.00 6.51
CA PHE A 38 -11.47 -8.63 5.18
C PHE A 38 -10.72 -7.74 4.20
N ALA A 39 -11.00 -6.43 4.20
CA ALA A 39 -10.26 -5.47 3.37
C ALA A 39 -8.75 -5.50 3.60
N ARG A 40 -8.30 -5.57 4.87
CA ARG A 40 -6.87 -5.71 5.23
C ARG A 40 -6.25 -6.99 4.68
N ARG A 41 -6.97 -8.10 4.74
CA ARG A 41 -6.51 -9.39 4.23
C ARG A 41 -6.33 -9.31 2.71
N ASP A 42 -7.33 -8.80 2.01
CA ASP A 42 -7.33 -8.73 0.55
C ASP A 42 -6.26 -7.74 0.06
N CYS A 43 -6.07 -6.61 0.76
CA CYS A 43 -4.99 -5.68 0.47
C CYS A 43 -3.59 -6.31 0.54
N ASN A 44 -3.35 -7.32 1.39
CA ASN A 44 -2.05 -7.99 1.40
C ASN A 44 -1.76 -8.71 0.08
N ALA A 45 -2.78 -9.23 -0.61
CA ALA A 45 -2.63 -9.81 -1.94
C ALA A 45 -2.38 -8.72 -2.98
N TYR A 46 -3.14 -7.61 -2.92
CA TYR A 46 -2.96 -6.47 -3.84
C TYR A 46 -1.58 -5.81 -3.72
N VAL A 47 -1.06 -5.67 -2.50
CA VAL A 47 0.29 -5.15 -2.24
C VAL A 47 1.36 -6.01 -2.92
N ARG A 48 1.26 -7.34 -2.81
CA ARG A 48 2.20 -8.26 -3.46
C ARG A 48 2.13 -8.16 -4.98
N ALA A 49 0.92 -8.23 -5.52
CA ALA A 49 0.68 -8.13 -6.96
C ALA A 49 1.17 -6.78 -7.53
N TRP A 50 1.01 -5.69 -6.77
CA TRP A 50 1.53 -4.38 -7.18
C TRP A 50 3.06 -4.39 -7.25
N CYS A 51 3.75 -4.91 -6.23
CA CYS A 51 5.21 -5.00 -6.24
C CYS A 51 5.72 -5.86 -7.41
N GLU A 52 5.11 -7.02 -7.63
CA GLU A 52 5.47 -7.94 -8.73
C GLU A 52 5.23 -7.30 -10.10
N GLY A 53 4.08 -6.63 -10.29
CA GLY A 53 3.76 -5.92 -11.54
C GLY A 53 4.71 -4.77 -11.88
N HIS A 54 5.38 -4.20 -10.88
CA HIS A 54 6.41 -3.16 -11.06
C HIS A 54 7.84 -3.72 -11.10
N GLY A 55 8.01 -5.05 -11.10
CA GLY A 55 9.33 -5.68 -11.09
C GLY A 55 10.11 -5.51 -9.78
N LEU A 56 9.41 -5.18 -8.68
CA LEU A 56 10.01 -4.89 -7.39
C LEU A 56 10.04 -6.14 -6.51
N LYS A 57 11.23 -6.49 -5.99
CA LYS A 57 11.36 -7.64 -5.08
C LYS A 57 11.11 -7.21 -3.64
N MET A 58 9.97 -7.61 -3.08
CA MET A 58 9.65 -7.32 -1.67
C MET A 58 10.68 -7.94 -0.72
N ARG A 59 11.19 -7.13 0.23
CA ARG A 59 12.16 -7.51 1.26
C ARG A 59 11.47 -7.73 2.60
N THR A 60 10.78 -6.70 3.08
CA THR A 60 10.05 -6.73 4.35
C THR A 60 8.76 -5.94 4.24
N GLN A 61 7.79 -6.26 5.08
CA GLN A 61 6.54 -5.54 5.19
C GLN A 61 6.14 -5.46 6.65
N LYS A 62 5.64 -4.29 7.08
CA LYS A 62 5.07 -4.11 8.41
C LYS A 62 3.61 -4.57 8.43
N ASP A 63 3.06 -4.71 9.63
CA ASP A 63 1.61 -4.87 9.79
C ASP A 63 0.87 -3.57 9.46
N TRP A 64 -0.43 -3.71 9.19
CA TRP A 64 -1.34 -2.58 9.03
C TRP A 64 -1.47 -1.83 10.34
N ALA A 65 -1.10 -0.56 10.35
CA ALA A 65 -1.18 0.32 11.52
C ALA A 65 -2.06 1.54 11.21
N LYS A 66 -2.87 1.96 12.19
CA LYS A 66 -3.71 3.15 12.04
C LYS A 66 -2.86 4.41 12.20
N ASN A 67 -2.88 5.29 11.21
CA ASN A 67 -2.26 6.60 11.31
C ASN A 67 -3.10 7.48 12.23
N MET A 68 -2.51 8.02 13.30
CA MET A 68 -3.26 8.78 14.30
C MET A 68 -3.78 10.12 13.78
N ARG A 69 -3.13 10.70 12.75
CA ARG A 69 -3.47 11.99 12.15
C ARG A 69 -4.53 11.84 11.07
N THR A 70 -4.31 10.96 10.09
CA THR A 70 -5.23 10.77 8.96
C THR A 70 -6.33 9.76 9.23
N LYS A 71 -6.22 8.96 10.30
CA LYS A 71 -7.11 7.84 10.64
C LYS A 71 -7.12 6.67 9.65
N ALA A 72 -6.45 6.79 8.51
CA ALA A 72 -6.25 5.72 7.54
C ALA A 72 -5.39 4.57 8.10
N LEU A 73 -5.54 3.38 7.54
CA LEU A 73 -4.63 2.27 7.81
C LEU A 73 -3.45 2.34 6.84
N GLU A 74 -2.24 2.26 7.36
CA GLU A 74 -1.02 2.30 6.55
C GLU A 74 -0.21 1.02 6.72
N LYS A 75 0.43 0.58 5.63
CA LYS A 75 1.35 -0.54 5.61
C LYS A 75 2.63 -0.13 4.89
N GLN A 76 3.75 -0.23 5.58
CA GLN A 76 5.06 0.06 5.00
C GLN A 76 5.65 -1.22 4.41
N VAL A 77 6.10 -1.14 3.17
CA VAL A 77 6.72 -2.24 2.43
C VAL A 77 8.07 -1.77 1.93
N MET A 78 9.12 -2.49 2.29
CA MET A 78 10.45 -2.29 1.74
C MET A 78 10.65 -3.26 0.57
N VAL A 79 11.11 -2.73 -0.56
CA VAL A 79 11.38 -3.48 -1.77
C VAL A 79 12.83 -3.25 -2.22
N GLN A 80 13.40 -4.21 -2.94
CA GLN A 80 14.65 -4.07 -3.65
C GLN A 80 14.36 -3.58 -5.07
N ASN A 81 14.92 -2.43 -5.44
CA ASN A 81 14.85 -1.86 -6.78
C ASN A 81 16.28 -1.69 -7.32
N GLY A 82 16.77 -2.66 -8.09
CA GLY A 82 18.18 -2.73 -8.48
C GLY A 82 19.08 -2.81 -7.24
N ASP A 83 20.06 -1.90 -7.12
CA ASP A 83 21.02 -1.86 -6.01
C ASP A 83 20.52 -1.10 -4.77
N LYS A 84 19.43 -0.33 -4.89
CA LYS A 84 18.93 0.51 -3.80
C LYS A 84 17.62 -0.03 -3.22
N PRO A 85 17.52 -0.22 -1.89
CA PRO A 85 16.25 -0.52 -1.26
C PRO A 85 15.36 0.72 -1.27
N GLU A 86 14.07 0.52 -1.56
CA GLU A 86 13.06 1.56 -1.55
C GLU A 86 11.95 1.20 -0.58
N THR A 87 11.27 2.20 -0.02
CA THR A 87 10.13 1.98 0.86
C THR A 87 8.89 2.62 0.28
N TYR A 88 7.82 1.84 0.21
CA TYR A 88 6.49 2.27 -0.21
C TYR A 88 5.54 2.19 0.98
N VAL A 89 4.58 3.11 1.04
CA VAL A 89 3.53 3.13 2.03
C VAL A 89 2.21 2.93 1.32
N PHE A 90 1.55 1.82 1.60
CA PHE A 90 0.20 1.55 1.14
C PHE A 90 -0.78 2.10 2.15
N VAL A 91 -1.83 2.76 1.68
CA VAL A 91 -2.84 3.43 2.49
C VAL A 91 -4.20 2.85 2.14
N LEU A 92 -4.88 2.31 3.14
CA LEU A 92 -6.21 1.74 3.06
C LEU A 92 -7.20 2.68 3.77
N GLU A 93 -8.17 3.14 3.01
CA GLU A 93 -9.26 4.02 3.44
C GLU A 93 -10.62 3.36 3.15
N GLY A 94 -11.63 3.64 3.97
CA GLY A 94 -13.00 3.15 3.81
C GLY A 94 -13.93 3.71 4.87
#